data_AF-A0A6A7Z6S7-F1
#
_entry.id   AF-A0A6A7Z6S7-F1
#
_cell.length_a   1.000
_cell.length_b   1.000
_cell.length_c   1.000
_cell.angle_alpha   90.00
_cell.angle_beta   90.00
_cell.angle_gamma   90.00
#
_symmetry.space_group_name_H-M   'P 1'
#
loop_
_entity.id
_entity.type
_entity.pdbx_description
1 polymer ?
#
loop_
_entity_poly.entity_id
_entity_poly.type
_entity_poly.pdbx_seq_one_letter_code
_entity_poly.pdbx_strand_id
1 'polypeptide(L)'
;MLTKTKQHSALISLALAGAVLAGCASSPQFSGQSVTDPLLRKDVYATVERLFSAMTQCRSISAVDSRIINIEQSPSGTVQKAEETWRVSGCGTTEAYKVVMRADDKGETNFSVSQQR
;
A
#
# COMPACT_ATOMS: atom_id res chain seq x y z
N MET A 1 -64.21 10.65 41.89
CA MET A 1 -63.41 10.58 40.65
C MET A 1 -62.60 11.85 40.52
N LEU A 2 -61.28 11.80 40.71
CA LEU A 2 -60.31 12.68 40.06
C LEU A 2 -58.91 12.05 40.22
N THR A 3 -58.19 11.96 39.12
CA THR A 3 -57.03 11.08 38.91
C THR A 3 -55.71 11.67 39.40
N LYS A 4 -54.98 10.84 40.16
CA LYS A 4 -53.52 10.63 40.25
C LYS A 4 -52.67 11.31 39.15
N THR A 5 -51.52 11.90 39.52
CA THR A 5 -50.22 11.59 38.88
C THR A 5 -49.06 12.00 39.80
N LYS A 6 -48.22 11.01 40.11
CA LYS A 6 -46.99 11.08 40.89
C LYS A 6 -45.85 11.38 39.91
N GLN A 7 -45.14 12.48 40.08
CA GLN A 7 -44.02 12.86 39.22
C GLN A 7 -42.74 12.26 39.78
N HIS A 8 -42.37 11.07 39.30
CA HIS A 8 -41.11 10.41 39.63
C HIS A 8 -40.03 10.77 38.62
N SER A 9 -38.93 11.26 39.16
CA SER A 9 -37.55 11.27 38.70
C SER A 9 -37.28 10.55 37.38
N ALA A 10 -36.77 11.27 36.39
CA ALA A 10 -36.07 10.67 35.25
C ALA A 10 -34.78 11.46 35.00
N LEU A 11 -33.72 11.07 35.71
CA LEU A 11 -32.34 11.36 35.33
C LEU A 11 -32.01 10.42 34.17
N ILE A 12 -31.93 10.94 32.95
CA ILE A 12 -31.43 10.20 31.79
C ILE A 12 -30.24 10.99 31.25
N SER A 13 -29.08 10.79 31.88
CA SER A 13 -27.78 11.18 31.32
C SER A 13 -27.29 10.04 30.44
N LEU A 14 -27.69 10.06 29.16
CA LEU A 14 -27.23 9.11 28.16
C LEU A 14 -25.86 9.58 27.62
N ALA A 15 -24.78 9.17 28.27
CA ALA A 15 -23.42 9.40 27.77
C ALA A 15 -23.06 8.32 26.75
N LEU A 16 -23.36 8.56 25.48
CA LEU A 16 -22.92 7.72 24.37
C LEU A 16 -21.49 8.13 23.97
N ALA A 17 -20.49 7.51 24.59
CA ALA A 17 -19.09 7.68 24.20
C ALA A 17 -18.83 6.93 22.88
N GLY A 18 -18.98 7.63 21.75
CA GLY A 18 -18.60 7.14 20.44
C GLY A 18 -17.08 7.07 20.33
N ALA A 19 -16.50 5.88 20.49
CA ALA A 19 -15.11 5.62 20.15
C ALA A 19 -14.96 5.67 18.62
N VAL A 20 -14.59 6.83 18.11
CA VAL A 20 -14.21 7.00 16.70
C VAL A 20 -12.86 6.28 16.54
N LEU A 21 -12.89 5.05 16.03
CA LEU A 21 -11.69 4.40 15.52
C LEU A 21 -11.28 5.17 14.25
N ALA A 22 -10.52 6.25 14.43
CA ALA A 22 -9.74 6.83 13.35
C ALA A 22 -8.73 5.76 12.94
N GLY A 23 -9.08 4.99 11.91
CA GLY A 23 -8.14 4.10 11.24
C GLY A 23 -7.06 4.98 10.62
N CYS A 24 -5.92 5.11 11.29
CA CYS A 24 -4.72 5.64 10.67
C CYS A 24 -4.33 4.66 9.57
N ALA A 25 -4.82 4.88 8.35
CA ALA A 25 -4.29 4.25 7.16
C ALA A 25 -2.89 4.81 6.96
N SER A 26 -1.91 4.23 7.65
CA SER A 26 -0.51 4.56 7.43
C SER A 26 -0.13 4.06 6.05
N SER A 27 0.21 4.98 5.14
CA SER A 27 0.86 4.61 3.89
C SER A 27 2.15 3.84 4.20
N PRO A 28 2.50 2.82 3.41
CA PRO A 28 3.74 2.09 3.62
C PRO A 28 4.93 3.04 3.48
N GLN A 29 5.97 2.81 4.29
CA GLN A 29 7.21 3.53 4.16
C GLN A 29 7.99 3.00 2.95
N PHE A 30 8.29 3.87 1.98
CA PHE A 30 9.15 3.54 0.86
C PHE A 30 10.60 3.94 1.15
N SER A 31 11.55 3.06 0.87
CA SER A 31 12.99 3.30 0.96
C SER A 31 13.74 2.69 -0.22
N GLY A 32 15.03 3.02 -0.31
CA GLY A 32 15.92 2.49 -1.34
C GLY A 32 15.88 3.27 -2.64
N GLN A 33 16.27 2.62 -3.73
CA GLN A 33 16.37 3.22 -5.07
C GLN A 33 15.37 2.57 -6.01
N SER A 34 14.70 3.40 -6.81
CA SER A 34 13.83 2.94 -7.88
C SER A 34 13.81 3.97 -9.00
N VAL A 35 13.70 3.51 -10.24
CA VAL A 35 13.49 4.37 -11.41
C VAL A 35 12.06 4.89 -11.53
N THR A 36 11.16 4.41 -10.66
CA THR A 36 9.75 4.81 -10.65
C THR A 36 9.58 6.28 -10.27
N ASP A 37 8.79 7.00 -11.06
CA ASP A 37 8.15 8.23 -10.61
C ASP A 37 6.98 7.91 -9.65
N PRO A 38 6.33 8.92 -9.02
CA PRO A 38 5.24 8.66 -8.09
C PRO A 38 4.03 7.92 -8.68
N LEU A 39 3.71 8.11 -9.97
CA LEU A 39 2.56 7.46 -10.63
C LEU A 39 2.89 6.00 -10.92
N LEU A 40 4.01 5.74 -11.59
CA LEU A 40 4.46 4.37 -11.88
C LEU A 40 4.71 3.58 -10.58
N ARG A 41 5.23 4.23 -9.53
CA ARG A 41 5.40 3.61 -8.21
C ARG A 41 4.08 3.13 -7.63
N LYS A 42 3.03 3.95 -7.74
CA LYS A 42 1.68 3.59 -7.27
C LYS A 42 1.12 2.38 -8.02
N ASP A 43 1.31 2.34 -9.34
CA ASP A 43 0.79 1.25 -10.18
C ASP A 43 1.53 -0.07 -9.92
N VAL A 44 2.87 -0.02 -9.81
CA VAL A 44 3.69 -1.17 -9.40
C VAL A 44 3.28 -1.63 -8.00
N TYR A 45 3.16 -0.70 -7.04
CA TYR A 45 2.78 -1.00 -5.67
C TYR A 45 1.40 -1.69 -5.59
N ALA A 46 0.39 -1.22 -6.33
CA ALA A 46 -0.94 -1.85 -6.32
C ALA A 46 -0.91 -3.31 -6.83
N THR A 47 0.06 -3.65 -7.67
CA THR A 47 0.26 -5.04 -8.13
C THR A 47 1.01 -5.86 -7.09
N VAL A 48 2.07 -5.30 -6.51
CA VAL A 48 2.83 -5.89 -5.41
C VAL A 48 1.93 -6.19 -4.21
N GLU A 49 1.07 -5.24 -3.82
CA GLU A 49 0.14 -5.37 -2.68
C GLU A 49 -0.84 -6.52 -2.88
N ARG A 50 -1.40 -6.66 -4.08
CA ARG A 50 -2.29 -7.80 -4.41
C ARG A 50 -1.56 -9.13 -4.31
N LEU A 51 -0.36 -9.23 -4.87
CA LEU A 51 0.45 -10.45 -4.79
C LEU A 51 0.82 -10.79 -3.34
N PHE A 52 1.27 -9.79 -2.58
CA PHE A 52 1.63 -9.94 -1.18
C PHE A 52 0.43 -10.43 -0.36
N SER A 53 -0.73 -9.80 -0.52
CA SER A 53 -1.95 -10.23 0.18
C SER A 53 -2.39 -11.63 -0.23
N ALA A 54 -2.23 -12.02 -1.50
CA ALA A 54 -2.61 -13.35 -1.96
C ALA A 54 -1.72 -14.45 -1.36
N MET A 55 -0.42 -14.18 -1.20
CA MET A 55 0.55 -15.18 -0.73
C MET A 55 0.66 -15.26 0.79
N THR A 56 0.52 -14.11 1.46
CA THR A 56 0.75 -14.00 2.92
C THR A 56 -0.54 -13.88 3.73
N GLN A 57 -1.69 -13.70 3.07
CA GLN A 57 -2.97 -13.35 3.70
C GLN A 57 -2.95 -12.01 4.46
N CYS A 58 -1.87 -11.23 4.36
CA CYS A 58 -1.72 -9.92 4.98
C CYS A 58 -2.18 -8.80 4.04
N ARG A 59 -3.11 -7.97 4.51
CA ARG A 59 -3.62 -6.81 3.76
C ARG A 59 -2.95 -5.49 4.14
N SER A 60 -1.97 -5.52 5.02
CA SER A 60 -1.31 -4.32 5.56
C SER A 60 0.20 -4.40 5.33
N ILE A 61 0.68 -3.70 4.32
CA ILE A 61 2.11 -3.50 4.09
C ILE A 61 2.59 -2.33 4.95
N SER A 62 3.66 -2.52 5.70
CA SER A 62 4.29 -1.48 6.52
C SER A 62 5.45 -0.80 5.81
N ALA A 63 6.19 -1.53 4.97
CA ALA A 63 7.37 -0.99 4.30
C ALA A 63 7.64 -1.66 2.95
N VAL A 64 8.25 -0.89 2.05
CA VAL A 64 8.78 -1.32 0.75
C VAL A 64 10.19 -0.77 0.60
N ASP A 65 11.17 -1.66 0.53
CA ASP A 65 12.57 -1.32 0.24
C ASP A 65 12.92 -1.79 -1.17
N SER A 66 13.21 -0.85 -2.07
CA SER A 66 13.51 -1.15 -3.47
C SER A 66 14.99 -1.04 -3.78
N ARG A 67 15.47 -1.94 -4.65
CA ARG A 67 16.83 -1.91 -5.15
C ARG A 67 16.85 -2.14 -6.65
N ILE A 68 17.56 -1.27 -7.36
CA ILE A 68 17.85 -1.44 -8.78
C ILE A 68 18.90 -2.55 -8.94
N ILE A 69 18.59 -3.54 -9.76
CA ILE A 69 19.45 -4.68 -10.10
C ILE A 69 20.13 -4.46 -11.46
N ASN A 70 19.39 -3.95 -12.43
CA ASN A 70 19.92 -3.65 -13.76
C ASN A 70 19.19 -2.45 -14.38
N ILE A 71 19.90 -1.64 -15.18
CA ILE A 71 19.32 -0.59 -16.01
C ILE A 71 19.92 -0.68 -17.41
N GLU A 72 19.06 -0.72 -18.41
CA GLU A 72 19.41 -0.55 -19.81
C GLU A 72 18.94 0.84 -20.25
N GLN A 73 19.86 1.65 -20.77
CA GLN A 73 19.58 3.00 -21.24
C GLN A 73 19.84 3.10 -22.74
N SER A 74 19.10 3.98 -23.42
CA SER A 74 19.41 4.40 -24.79
C SER A 74 20.68 5.26 -24.82
N PRO A 75 21.28 5.52 -26.01
CA PRO A 75 22.44 6.40 -26.12
C PRO A 75 22.21 7.83 -25.60
N SER A 76 20.96 8.29 -25.52
CA SER A 76 20.58 9.59 -24.95
C SER A 76 20.45 9.59 -23.42
N GLY A 77 20.66 8.44 -22.76
CA GLY A 77 20.51 8.27 -21.31
C GLY A 77 19.09 7.98 -20.84
N THR A 78 18.11 7.83 -21.76
CA THR A 78 16.73 7.47 -21.39
C THR A 78 16.67 6.01 -20.97
N VAL A 79 16.04 5.71 -19.83
CA VAL A 79 15.86 4.33 -19.34
C VAL A 79 14.92 3.58 -20.28
N GLN A 80 15.44 2.53 -20.94
CA GLN A 80 14.67 1.65 -21.81
C GLN A 80 14.12 0.45 -21.03
N LYS A 81 14.89 -0.07 -20.09
CA LYS A 81 14.49 -1.18 -19.22
C LYS A 81 15.16 -1.07 -17.86
N ALA A 82 14.43 -1.39 -16.80
CA ALA A 82 14.96 -1.53 -15.46
C ALA A 82 14.47 -2.84 -14.83
N GLU A 83 15.37 -3.51 -14.12
CA GLU A 83 15.04 -4.64 -13.25
C GLU A 83 15.32 -4.24 -11.81
N GLU A 84 14.33 -4.40 -10.95
CA GLU A 84 14.42 -4.07 -9.53
C GLU A 84 13.97 -5.25 -8.67
N THR A 85 14.49 -5.29 -7.45
CA THR A 85 13.94 -6.12 -6.38
C THR A 85 13.24 -5.20 -5.38
N TRP A 86 11.99 -5.48 -5.08
CA TRP A 86 11.22 -4.81 -4.03
C TRP A 86 11.02 -5.77 -2.87
N ARG A 87 11.63 -5.48 -1.72
CA ARG A 87 11.38 -6.20 -0.46
C ARG A 87 10.23 -5.55 0.26
N VAL A 88 9.20 -6.33 0.55
CA VAL A 88 7.92 -5.85 1.07
C VAL A 88 7.67 -6.50 2.40
N SER A 89 7.46 -5.69 3.43
CA SER A 89 7.21 -6.15 4.80
C SER A 89 5.80 -5.78 5.25
N GLY A 90 5.14 -6.70 5.94
CA GLY A 90 3.79 -6.52 6.47
C GLY A 90 3.39 -7.71 7.34
N CYS A 91 2.58 -7.48 8.38
CA CYS A 91 2.10 -8.52 9.32
C CYS A 91 3.21 -9.47 9.85
N GLY A 92 4.43 -8.97 10.06
CA GLY A 92 5.55 -9.78 10.56
C GLY A 92 6.21 -10.69 9.52
N THR A 93 5.79 -10.66 8.25
CA THR A 93 6.46 -11.36 7.14
C THR A 93 7.13 -10.38 6.19
N THR A 94 8.08 -10.89 5.41
CA THR A 94 8.77 -10.14 4.35
C THR A 94 8.93 -11.00 3.11
N GLU A 95 8.50 -10.48 1.97
CA GLU A 95 8.59 -11.14 0.67
C GLU A 95 9.39 -10.26 -0.31
N ALA A 96 10.06 -10.88 -1.27
CA ALA A 96 10.78 -10.17 -2.32
C ALA A 96 10.06 -10.33 -3.67
N TYR A 97 10.00 -9.23 -4.44
CA TYR A 97 9.38 -9.21 -5.76
C TYR A 97 10.38 -8.70 -6.79
N LYS A 98 10.47 -9.42 -7.91
CA LYS A 98 11.11 -8.91 -9.11
C LYS A 98 10.14 -7.98 -9.82
N VAL A 99 10.55 -6.74 -10.04
CA VAL A 99 9.83 -5.73 -10.82
C VAL A 99 10.64 -5.48 -12.09
N VAL A 100 10.04 -5.67 -13.24
CA VAL A 100 10.65 -5.35 -14.54
C VAL A 100 9.84 -4.25 -15.20
N MET A 101 10.49 -3.15 -15.54
CA MET A 101 9.91 -1.99 -16.22
C MET A 101 10.55 -1.83 -17.58
N ARG A 102 9.74 -1.52 -18.61
CA ARG A 102 10.18 -1.28 -19.97
C ARG A 102 9.46 -0.07 -20.54
N ALA A 103 10.23 0.88 -21.05
CA ALA A 103 9.67 1.98 -21.83
C ALA A 103 8.94 1.42 -23.06
N ASP A 104 7.84 2.05 -23.44
CA ASP A 104 7.17 1.76 -24.70
C ASP A 104 7.37 2.89 -25.73
N ASP A 105 6.93 2.63 -26.97
CA ASP A 105 7.10 3.57 -28.08
C ASP A 105 6.23 4.84 -27.96
N LYS A 106 5.35 4.92 -26.94
CA LYS A 106 4.47 6.06 -26.68
C LYS A 106 4.97 6.95 -25.55
N GLY A 107 6.08 6.57 -24.91
CA GLY A 107 6.63 7.27 -23.75
C GLY A 107 5.99 6.86 -22.42
N GLU A 108 5.18 5.80 -22.41
CA GLU A 108 4.68 5.17 -21.19
C GLU A 108 5.65 4.06 -20.73
N THR A 109 5.34 3.39 -19.62
CA THR A 109 6.15 2.28 -19.10
C THR A 109 5.27 1.08 -18.81
N ASN A 110 5.55 -0.02 -19.51
CA ASN A 110 4.99 -1.33 -19.18
C ASN A 110 5.79 -1.95 -18.03
N PHE A 111 5.09 -2.59 -17.08
CA PHE A 111 5.75 -3.29 -15.99
C PHE A 111 5.18 -4.67 -15.72
N SER A 112 5.99 -5.53 -15.12
CA SER A 112 5.59 -6.83 -14.61
C SER A 112 6.16 -7.06 -13.22
N VAL A 113 5.38 -7.71 -12.36
CA VAL A 113 5.78 -8.05 -10.99
C VAL A 113 5.64 -9.56 -10.80
N SER A 114 6.66 -10.19 -10.22
CA SER A 114 6.63 -11.62 -9.87
C SER A 114 7.32 -11.85 -8.52
N GLN A 115 6.84 -12.81 -7.73
CA GLN A 115 7.55 -13.23 -6.52
C GLN A 115 8.95 -13.74 -6.89
N GLN A 116 9.95 -13.28 -6.16
CA GLN A 116 11.32 -13.74 -6.27
C GLN A 116 11.48 -14.93 -5.32
N ARG A 117 11.59 -16.15 -5.88
CA ARG A 117 11.83 -17.38 -5.12
C ARG A 117 13.28 -17.49 -4.67
#